data_AF-A0A7Y2RH81-F1
#
_entry.id   AF-A0A7Y2RH81-F1
#
_cell.length_a   1.000
_cell.length_b   1.000
_cell.length_c   1.000
_cell.angle_alpha   90.00
_cell.angle_beta   90.00
_cell.angle_gamma   90.00
#
_symmetry.space_group_name_H-M   'P 1'
#
loop_
_entity.id
_entity.type
_entity.pdbx_description
1 polymer ?
#
loop_
_entity_poly.entity_id
_entity_poly.type
_entity_poly.pdbx_seq_one_letter_code
_entity_poly.pdbx_strand_id
1 'polypeptide(L)'
;MIQEKAKKRGRPAQLLQMAELHAFVEFLLGKDPRTELQNQVIDALQAEDFNFGMLSEAQQILVKEALKPYREHLKLQLLFDELSKNPRQTEYEEKFLELYKRYQKDTLDPAETNILKTMCTRYLNFKTQKLEYSDLELYLSQIEKKDAGKKRKAENQRKFEVGGGVLSAYKVKNDDALDTEKFLKRVRADGYLAGKIRQTKIYKKVWAMDLNPKEKTELLFEVLNQLALYGNQGETVKFVDFAIEVAQTKLKQKTDSVAE
;
A
#
# COMPACT_ATOMS: atom_id res chain seq x y z
N MET A 1 -27.83 58.24 22.32
CA MET A 1 -27.42 57.15 21.42
C MET A 1 -26.07 56.63 21.87
N ILE A 2 -26.04 55.46 22.49
CA ILE A 2 -24.81 54.83 22.95
C ILE A 2 -24.32 53.94 21.79
N GLN A 3 -23.20 54.29 21.17
CA GLN A 3 -22.55 53.45 20.17
C GLN A 3 -21.95 52.23 20.89
N GLU A 4 -22.50 51.05 20.63
CA GLU A 4 -21.93 49.77 21.05
C GLU A 4 -20.54 49.60 20.41
N LYS A 5 -19.49 49.53 21.24
CA LYS A 5 -18.17 49.07 20.81
C LYS A 5 -18.25 47.59 20.45
N ALA A 6 -18.04 47.29 19.17
CA ALA A 6 -17.86 45.92 18.69
C ALA A 6 -16.74 45.23 19.50
N LYS A 7 -17.08 44.10 20.14
CA LYS A 7 -16.16 43.18 20.81
C LYS A 7 -15.08 42.72 19.82
N LYS A 8 -13.85 43.24 19.94
CA LYS A 8 -12.66 42.70 19.26
C LYS A 8 -12.40 41.29 19.80
N ARG A 9 -12.87 40.27 19.08
CA ARG A 9 -12.47 38.87 19.26
C ARG A 9 -11.05 38.70 18.67
N GLY A 10 -10.15 38.12 19.47
CA GLY A 10 -8.84 37.64 19.04
C GLY A 10 -7.69 38.59 19.36
N ARG A 11 -6.64 38.07 20.01
CA ARG A 11 -5.34 38.75 20.17
C ARG A 11 -4.93 39.42 18.85
N PRO A 12 -4.37 40.64 18.85
CA PRO A 12 -3.74 41.17 17.65
C PRO A 12 -2.70 40.14 17.20
N ALA A 13 -2.82 39.67 15.95
CA ALA A 13 -1.79 38.85 15.33
C ALA A 13 -0.46 39.56 15.61
N GLN A 14 0.50 38.87 16.25
CA GLN A 14 1.84 39.42 16.46
C GLN A 14 2.27 40.08 15.15
N LEU A 15 2.60 41.37 15.21
CA LEU A 15 3.23 42.10 14.12
C LEU A 15 4.40 41.21 13.67
N LEU A 16 4.35 40.73 12.42
CA LEU A 16 5.47 39.93 11.91
C LEU A 16 6.70 40.81 11.96
N GLN A 17 7.74 40.34 12.63
CA GLN A 17 8.98 41.07 12.73
C GLN A 17 9.63 41.12 11.34
N MET A 18 10.41 42.16 11.06
CA MET A 18 11.10 42.34 9.77
C MET A 18 11.85 41.06 9.36
N ALA A 19 12.60 40.47 10.30
CA ALA A 19 13.35 39.24 10.10
C ALA A 19 12.46 38.04 9.72
N GLU A 20 11.25 37.94 10.28
CA GLU A 20 10.30 36.88 9.94
C GLU A 20 9.75 37.03 8.51
N LEU A 21 9.58 38.28 8.04
CA LEU A 21 9.12 38.58 6.69
C LEU A 21 10.21 38.35 5.65
N HIS A 22 11.47 38.68 5.97
CA HIS A 22 12.62 38.31 5.12
C HIS A 22 12.72 36.80 4.95
N ALA A 23 12.73 36.04 6.06
CA ALA A 23 12.80 34.58 6.01
C ALA A 23 11.58 33.96 5.31
N PHE A 24 10.41 34.59 5.42
CA PHE A 24 9.21 34.18 4.67
C PHE A 24 9.37 34.37 3.16
N VAL A 25 9.91 35.51 2.71
CA VAL A 25 10.16 35.74 1.28
C VAL A 25 11.23 34.78 0.75
N GLU A 26 12.30 34.53 1.50
CA GLU A 26 13.30 33.51 1.13
C GLU A 26 12.67 32.12 0.98
N PHE A 27 11.79 31.73 1.90
CA PHE A 27 11.03 30.48 1.80
C PHE A 27 10.15 30.42 0.55
N LEU A 28 9.50 31.53 0.16
CA LEU A 28 8.70 31.58 -1.05
C LEU A 28 9.58 31.50 -2.31
N LEU A 29 10.72 32.19 -2.32
CA LEU A 29 11.69 32.18 -3.43
C LEU A 29 12.29 30.78 -3.65
N GLY A 30 12.44 29.99 -2.59
CA GLY A 30 12.91 28.61 -2.67
C GLY A 30 11.92 27.62 -3.28
N LYS A 31 10.66 28.02 -3.54
CA LYS A 31 9.66 27.18 -4.21
C LYS A 31 9.69 27.40 -5.72
N ASP A 32 9.63 26.31 -6.47
CA ASP A 32 9.46 26.31 -7.91
C ASP A 32 8.54 25.14 -8.31
N PRO A 33 7.37 25.37 -8.95
CA PRO A 33 6.81 26.66 -9.38
C PRO A 33 6.10 27.43 -8.26
N ARG A 34 6.13 28.77 -8.34
CA ARG A 34 5.40 29.69 -7.44
C ARG A 34 3.99 29.99 -7.96
N THR A 35 3.05 30.19 -7.04
CA THR A 35 1.71 30.66 -7.41
C THR A 35 1.69 32.17 -7.64
N GLU A 36 0.69 32.65 -8.37
CA GLU A 36 0.48 34.08 -8.61
C GLU A 36 0.35 34.86 -7.29
N LEU A 37 -0.37 34.31 -6.31
CA LEU A 37 -0.48 34.86 -4.96
C LEU A 37 0.88 35.00 -4.27
N GLN A 38 1.78 34.03 -4.43
CA GLN A 38 3.10 34.07 -3.82
C GLN A 38 3.96 35.17 -4.46
N ASN A 39 3.91 35.33 -5.78
CA ASN A 39 4.62 36.40 -6.47
C ASN A 39 4.09 37.78 -6.04
N GLN A 40 2.76 37.97 -6.00
CA GLN A 40 2.14 39.22 -5.53
C GLN A 40 2.55 39.59 -4.09
N VAL A 41 2.69 38.59 -3.23
CA VAL A 41 3.12 38.79 -1.83
C VAL A 41 4.60 39.15 -1.73
N ILE A 42 5.47 38.55 -2.56
CA ILE A 42 6.89 38.91 -2.63
C ILE A 42 7.03 40.37 -3.09
N ASP A 43 6.36 40.75 -4.18
CA ASP A 43 6.45 42.09 -4.74
C ASP A 43 5.97 43.16 -3.74
N ALA A 44 4.84 42.89 -3.07
CA ALA A 44 4.29 43.81 -2.07
C ALA A 44 5.22 43.97 -0.86
N LEU A 45 5.84 42.90 -0.37
CA LEU A 45 6.77 42.96 0.76
C LEU A 45 8.09 43.63 0.40
N GLN A 46 8.61 43.42 -0.80
CA GLN A 46 9.84 44.07 -1.26
C GLN A 46 9.66 45.56 -1.53
N ALA A 47 8.50 45.98 -2.08
CA ALA A 47 8.21 47.37 -2.37
C ALA A 47 8.17 48.27 -1.12
N GLU A 48 7.69 47.73 0.01
CA GLU A 48 7.56 48.46 1.27
C GLU A 48 8.70 48.16 2.28
N ASP A 49 9.85 47.69 1.78
CA ASP A 49 11.02 47.32 2.59
C ASP A 49 10.65 46.43 3.79
N PHE A 50 9.82 45.42 3.54
CA PHE A 50 9.32 44.46 4.53
C PHE A 50 8.53 45.08 5.70
N ASN A 51 8.11 46.34 5.59
CA ASN A 51 7.30 47.00 6.61
C ASN A 51 5.81 46.64 6.46
N PHE A 52 5.37 45.61 7.20
CA PHE A 52 3.99 45.14 7.18
C PHE A 52 2.94 46.24 7.47
N GLY A 53 3.30 47.25 8.26
CA GLY A 53 2.39 48.35 8.61
C GLY A 53 2.11 49.32 7.47
N MET A 54 3.02 49.42 6.49
CA MET A 54 2.88 50.31 5.32
C MET A 54 2.09 49.66 4.18
N LEU A 55 1.87 48.34 4.24
CA LEU A 55 1.02 47.63 3.29
C LEU A 55 -0.45 48.08 3.41
N SER A 56 -1.12 48.19 2.27
CA SER A 56 -2.58 48.38 2.23
C SER A 56 -3.32 47.22 2.93
N GLU A 57 -4.54 47.45 3.40
CA GLU A 57 -5.33 46.41 4.08
C GLU A 57 -5.52 45.16 3.22
N ALA A 58 -5.71 45.33 1.91
CA ALA A 58 -5.81 44.22 0.95
C ALA A 58 -4.50 43.40 0.90
N GLN A 59 -3.35 44.06 0.78
CA GLN A 59 -2.04 43.39 0.78
C GLN A 59 -1.76 42.70 2.13
N GLN A 60 -2.13 43.31 3.25
CA GLN A 60 -1.99 42.69 4.57
C GLN A 60 -2.79 41.40 4.70
N ILE A 61 -3.98 41.31 4.09
CA ILE A 61 -4.79 40.09 4.06
C ILE A 61 -4.10 39.02 3.23
N LEU A 62 -3.62 39.35 2.02
CA LEU A 62 -2.93 38.42 1.13
C LEU A 62 -1.66 37.86 1.78
N VAL A 63 -0.85 38.71 2.41
CA VAL A 63 0.35 38.30 3.15
C VAL A 63 -0.03 37.35 4.29
N LYS A 64 -1.07 37.65 5.08
CA LYS A 64 -1.55 36.78 6.17
C LYS A 64 -2.01 35.42 5.67
N GLU A 65 -2.63 35.36 4.49
CA GLU A 65 -3.05 34.12 3.86
C GLU A 65 -1.87 33.28 3.39
N ALA A 66 -0.95 33.90 2.65
CA ALA A 66 0.26 33.26 2.14
C ALA A 66 1.25 32.85 3.26
N LEU A 67 1.15 33.46 4.44
CA LEU A 67 1.94 33.11 5.62
C LEU A 67 1.52 31.80 6.29
N LYS A 68 0.28 31.31 6.11
CA LYS A 68 -0.20 30.11 6.81
C LYS A 68 0.71 28.89 6.55
N PRO A 69 1.05 28.53 5.29
CA PRO A 69 1.93 27.40 5.01
C PRO A 69 3.35 27.60 5.54
N TYR A 70 3.85 28.84 5.54
CA TYR A 70 5.17 29.17 6.08
C TYR A 70 5.22 28.99 7.60
N ARG A 71 4.21 29.45 8.33
CA ARG A 71 4.11 29.23 9.79
C ARG A 71 4.04 27.76 10.16
N GLU A 72 3.39 26.93 9.34
CA GLU A 72 3.40 25.48 9.52
C GLU A 72 4.79 24.89 9.27
N HIS A 73 5.45 25.30 8.19
CA HIS A 73 6.81 24.87 7.87
C HIS A 73 7.80 25.23 8.98
N LEU A 74 7.75 26.48 9.47
CA LEU A 74 8.61 26.97 10.54
C LEU A 74 8.42 26.16 11.84
N LYS A 75 7.18 25.80 12.19
CA LYS A 75 6.93 24.94 13.36
C LYS A 75 7.57 23.57 13.23
N LEU A 76 7.48 22.96 12.04
CA LEU A 76 8.11 21.68 11.77
C LEU A 76 9.63 21.78 11.84
N GLN A 77 10.20 22.84 11.26
CA GLN A 77 11.64 23.09 11.26
C GLN A 77 12.19 23.32 12.66
N LEU A 78 11.54 24.17 13.47
CA LEU A 78 11.96 24.43 14.84
C LEU A 78 11.94 23.15 15.69
N LEU A 79 10.91 22.32 15.53
CA LEU A 79 10.84 21.04 16.22
C LEU A 79 11.94 20.08 15.75
N PHE A 80 12.21 20.04 14.44
CA PHE A 80 13.30 19.24 13.89
C PHE A 80 14.66 19.67 14.44
N ASP A 81 14.94 20.98 14.47
CA ASP A 81 16.20 21.54 14.98
C ASP A 81 16.38 21.27 16.48
N GLU A 82 15.28 21.28 17.24
CA GLU A 82 15.28 20.91 18.66
C GLU A 82 15.60 19.43 18.85
N LEU A 83 14.88 18.54 18.15
CA LEU A 83 15.03 17.09 18.29
C LEU A 83 16.35 16.56 17.73
N SER A 84 16.88 17.18 16.67
CA SER A 84 18.15 16.78 16.04
C SER A 84 19.36 17.02 16.95
N LYS A 85 19.24 17.94 17.92
CA LYS A 85 20.29 18.20 18.92
C LYS A 85 20.23 17.25 20.10
N ASN A 86 19.15 16.48 20.25
CA ASN A 86 18.96 15.57 21.36
C ASN A 86 19.66 14.22 21.07
N PRO A 87 20.64 13.79 21.89
CA PRO A 87 21.38 12.54 21.67
C PRO A 87 20.59 11.27 21.99
N ARG A 88 19.45 11.37 22.68
CA ARG A 88 18.55 10.24 22.94
C ARG A 88 17.15 10.59 22.46
N GLN A 89 16.76 9.95 21.37
CA GLN A 89 15.45 10.14 20.73
C GLN A 89 14.54 8.97 21.09
N THR A 90 13.27 9.26 21.31
CA THR A 90 12.21 8.24 21.42
C THR A 90 11.81 7.75 20.02
N GLU A 91 11.14 6.59 19.93
CA GLU A 91 10.62 6.08 18.64
C GLU A 91 9.73 7.10 17.92
N TYR A 92 9.00 7.93 18.67
CA TYR A 92 8.19 9.02 18.14
C TYR A 92 9.03 10.09 17.44
N GLU A 93 10.10 10.52 18.11
CA GLU A 93 10.99 11.57 17.65
C GLU A 93 11.81 11.09 16.45
N GLU A 94 12.32 9.86 16.47
CA GLU A 94 13.02 9.26 15.34
C GLU A 94 12.14 9.22 14.09
N LYS A 95 10.88 8.76 14.23
CA LYS A 95 9.92 8.73 13.12
C LYS A 95 9.56 10.13 12.62
N PHE A 96 9.43 11.12 13.52
CA PHE A 96 9.23 12.51 13.12
C PHE A 96 10.41 13.04 12.29
N LEU A 97 11.65 12.79 12.74
CA LEU A 97 12.87 13.22 12.06
C LEU A 97 13.02 12.57 10.68
N GLU A 98 12.68 11.27 10.55
CA GLU A 98 12.68 10.56 9.27
C GLU A 98 11.67 11.19 8.29
N LEU A 99 10.41 11.37 8.73
CA LEU A 99 9.37 11.99 7.91
C LEU A 99 9.73 13.43 7.53
N TYR A 100 10.34 14.20 8.43
CA TYR A 100 10.76 15.57 8.12
C TYR A 100 11.90 15.62 7.08
N LYS A 101 12.89 14.72 7.17
CA LYS A 101 13.97 14.62 6.15
C LYS A 101 13.43 14.30 4.77
N ARG A 102 12.43 13.41 4.69
CA ARG A 102 11.75 13.09 3.43
C ARG A 102 10.87 14.25 2.95
N TYR A 103 10.33 15.06 3.86
CA TYR A 103 9.53 16.25 3.57
C TYR A 103 10.40 17.37 2.96
N GLN A 104 11.62 17.56 3.46
CA GLN A 104 12.60 18.48 2.85
C GLN A 104 12.99 18.11 1.43
N LYS A 105 12.85 16.83 1.06
CA LYS A 105 13.14 16.32 -0.30
C LYS A 105 11.92 16.30 -1.22
N ASP A 106 10.77 16.83 -0.76
CA ASP A 106 9.48 16.77 -1.47
C ASP A 106 9.07 15.33 -1.88
N THR A 107 9.45 14.33 -1.08
CA THR A 107 9.17 12.90 -1.35
C THR A 107 8.04 12.31 -0.49
N LEU A 108 7.38 13.14 0.33
CA LEU A 108 6.24 12.70 1.13
C LEU A 108 4.96 12.75 0.30
N ASP A 109 4.14 11.71 0.41
CA ASP A 109 2.78 11.78 -0.10
C ASP A 109 1.91 12.71 0.78
N PRO A 110 0.71 13.12 0.31
CA PRO A 110 -0.17 13.98 1.09
C PRO A 110 -0.64 13.38 2.43
N ALA A 111 -0.74 12.05 2.53
CA ALA A 111 -1.14 11.38 3.76
C ALA A 111 -0.02 11.37 4.79
N GLU A 112 1.21 11.06 4.37
CA GLU A 112 2.42 11.16 5.17
C GLU A 112 2.65 12.62 5.62
N THR A 113 2.39 13.60 4.75
CA THR A 113 2.54 15.02 5.09
C THR A 113 1.57 15.41 6.22
N ASN A 114 0.33 14.92 6.16
CA ASN A 114 -0.64 15.11 7.23
C ASN A 114 -0.25 14.39 8.52
N ILE A 115 0.36 13.20 8.42
CA ILE A 115 0.92 12.48 9.59
C ILE A 115 2.02 13.34 10.23
N LEU A 116 2.98 13.84 9.46
CA LEU A 116 4.06 14.70 9.94
C LEU A 116 3.52 15.96 10.67
N LYS A 117 2.57 16.66 10.05
CA LYS A 117 1.92 17.85 10.64
C LYS A 117 1.19 17.52 11.95
N THR A 118 0.48 16.39 11.97
CA THR A 118 -0.24 15.93 13.16
C THR A 118 0.74 15.54 14.26
N MET A 119 1.85 14.90 13.91
CA MET A 119 2.88 14.52 14.86
C MET A 119 3.49 15.75 15.55
N CYS A 120 3.89 16.76 14.77
CA CYS A 120 4.40 18.01 15.33
C CYS A 120 3.39 18.68 16.26
N THR A 121 2.13 18.80 15.84
CA THR A 121 1.09 19.42 16.66
C THR A 121 0.88 18.68 17.99
N ARG A 122 0.86 17.35 17.95
CA ARG A 122 0.72 16.52 19.15
C ARG A 122 1.93 16.63 20.06
N TYR A 123 3.14 16.62 19.53
CA TYR A 123 4.36 16.80 20.32
C TYR A 123 4.41 18.16 21.02
N LEU A 124 4.03 19.24 20.32
CA LEU A 124 3.97 20.58 20.92
C LEU A 124 2.88 20.67 22.00
N ASN A 125 1.73 20.02 21.80
CA ASN A 125 0.68 19.93 22.81
C ASN A 125 1.13 19.08 24.01
N PHE A 126 1.87 18.00 23.78
CA PHE A 126 2.47 17.16 24.82
C PHE A 126 3.41 17.98 25.71
N LYS A 127 4.36 18.71 25.10
CA LYS A 127 5.32 19.56 25.80
C LYS A 127 4.65 20.69 26.59
N THR A 128 3.55 21.24 26.08
CA THR A 128 2.79 22.30 26.78
C THR A 128 1.90 21.76 27.90
N GLN A 129 1.37 20.55 27.77
CA GLN A 129 0.47 19.94 28.77
C GLN A 129 1.17 19.02 29.79
N LYS A 130 2.49 18.80 29.67
CA LYS A 130 3.27 17.88 30.53
C LYS A 130 2.63 16.49 30.66
N LEU A 131 2.12 15.97 29.54
CA LEU A 131 1.50 14.64 29.48
C LEU A 131 2.57 13.54 29.61
N GLU A 132 2.12 12.30 29.88
CA GLU A 132 2.99 11.12 30.00
C GLU A 132 3.33 10.55 28.61
N TYR A 133 4.59 10.13 28.40
CA TYR A 133 5.12 9.67 27.09
C TYR A 133 4.29 8.54 26.45
N SER A 134 3.50 7.81 27.24
CA SER A 134 2.58 6.76 26.80
C SER A 134 1.54 7.23 25.76
N ASP A 135 1.12 8.50 25.79
CA ASP A 135 0.12 9.03 24.85
C ASP A 135 0.68 9.25 23.42
N LEU A 136 1.98 9.51 23.31
CA LEU A 136 2.67 9.66 22.02
C LEU A 136 2.92 8.28 21.38
N GLU A 137 3.34 7.30 22.17
CA GLU A 137 3.53 5.91 21.73
C GLU A 137 2.21 5.25 21.31
N LEU A 138 1.11 5.51 22.04
CA LEU A 138 -0.22 5.03 21.67
C LEU A 138 -0.63 5.52 20.27
N TYR A 139 -0.30 6.76 19.92
CA TYR A 139 -0.58 7.32 18.60
C TYR A 139 0.25 6.67 17.50
N LEU A 140 1.54 6.40 17.73
CA LEU A 140 2.38 5.65 16.79
C LEU A 140 1.78 4.27 16.51
N SER A 141 1.39 3.56 17.57
CA SER A 141 0.75 2.24 17.48
C SER A 141 -0.52 2.28 16.64
N GLN A 142 -1.32 3.35 16.74
CA GLN A 142 -2.55 3.52 15.96
C GLN A 142 -2.26 3.74 14.46
N ILE A 143 -1.22 4.49 14.11
CA ILE A 143 -0.80 4.69 12.71
C ILE A 143 -0.39 3.34 12.10
N GLU A 144 0.43 2.58 12.80
CA GLU A 144 0.96 1.29 12.32
C GLU A 144 -0.14 0.24 12.16
N LYS A 145 -1.09 0.19 13.10
CA LYS A 145 -2.28 -0.68 13.00
C LYS A 145 -3.14 -0.36 11.78
N LYS A 146 -3.24 0.91 11.39
CA LYS A 146 -4.04 1.34 10.22
C LYS A 146 -3.43 0.84 8.90
N ASP A 147 -2.11 0.89 8.75
CA ASP A 147 -1.45 0.42 7.54
C ASP A 147 -1.36 -1.11 7.48
N ALA A 148 -1.20 -1.79 8.62
CA ALA A 148 -1.37 -3.25 8.70
C ALA A 148 -2.81 -3.67 8.30
N GLY A 149 -3.83 -2.90 8.69
CA GLY A 149 -5.22 -3.12 8.30
C GLY A 149 -5.46 -3.00 6.80
N LYS A 150 -4.84 -2.02 6.12
CA LYS A 150 -4.92 -1.88 4.65
C LYS A 150 -4.31 -3.08 3.92
N LYS A 151 -3.15 -3.57 4.37
CA LYS A 151 -2.51 -4.77 3.80
C LYS A 151 -3.40 -6.01 3.93
N ARG A 152 -3.99 -6.23 5.11
CA ARG A 152 -4.95 -7.32 5.35
C ARG A 152 -6.20 -7.22 4.46
N LYS A 153 -6.72 -6.00 4.22
CA LYS A 153 -7.87 -5.78 3.34
C LYS A 153 -7.55 -6.13 1.88
N ALA A 154 -6.38 -5.75 1.37
CA ALA A 154 -5.94 -6.09 0.01
C ALA A 154 -5.69 -7.60 -0.17
N GLU A 155 -5.09 -8.24 0.82
CA GLU A 155 -4.89 -9.70 0.83
C GLU A 155 -6.23 -10.44 0.85
N ASN A 156 -7.17 -10.02 1.69
CA ASN A 156 -8.50 -10.62 1.75
C ASN A 156 -9.25 -10.44 0.43
N GLN A 157 -9.19 -9.24 -0.17
CA GLN A 157 -9.77 -8.98 -1.49
C GLN A 157 -9.24 -9.95 -2.55
N ARG A 158 -7.91 -10.13 -2.62
CA ARG A 158 -7.29 -11.12 -3.53
C ARG A 158 -7.72 -12.55 -3.22
N LYS A 159 -7.85 -12.93 -1.95
CA LYS A 159 -8.38 -14.26 -1.56
C LYS A 159 -9.82 -14.47 -2.01
N PHE A 160 -10.67 -13.44 -1.94
CA PHE A 160 -12.04 -13.50 -2.45
C PHE A 160 -12.09 -13.61 -3.98
N GLU A 161 -11.28 -12.84 -4.70
CA GLU A 161 -11.19 -12.89 -6.16
C GLU A 161 -10.68 -14.25 -6.66
N VAL A 162 -9.58 -14.74 -6.07
CA VAL A 162 -9.02 -16.05 -6.39
C VAL A 162 -10.00 -17.17 -5.99
N GLY A 163 -10.63 -17.06 -4.82
CA GLY A 163 -11.64 -17.99 -4.35
C GLY A 163 -12.84 -18.08 -5.31
N GLY A 164 -13.35 -16.94 -5.77
CA GLY A 164 -14.41 -16.88 -6.77
C GLY A 164 -14.01 -17.52 -8.10
N GLY A 165 -12.78 -17.28 -8.57
CA GLY A 165 -12.23 -17.94 -9.76
C GLY A 165 -12.15 -19.46 -9.62
N VAL A 166 -11.69 -19.97 -8.47
CA VAL A 166 -11.64 -21.41 -8.18
C VAL A 166 -13.05 -22.00 -8.11
N LEU A 167 -14.01 -21.36 -7.43
CA LEU A 167 -15.40 -21.84 -7.37
C LEU A 167 -16.02 -21.92 -8.77
N SER A 168 -15.79 -20.90 -9.61
CA SER A 168 -16.27 -20.87 -11.00
C SER A 168 -15.68 -22.00 -11.86
N ALA A 169 -14.37 -22.26 -11.74
CA ALA A 169 -13.70 -23.33 -12.49
C ALA A 169 -14.26 -24.73 -12.17
N TYR A 170 -14.69 -24.94 -10.93
CA TYR A 170 -15.33 -26.19 -10.49
C TYR A 170 -16.86 -26.17 -10.63
N LYS A 171 -17.41 -25.14 -11.30
CA LYS A 171 -18.85 -24.95 -11.54
C LYS A 171 -19.70 -25.00 -10.27
N VAL A 172 -19.15 -24.56 -9.13
CA VAL A 172 -19.87 -24.45 -7.88
C VAL A 172 -20.79 -23.24 -7.96
N LYS A 173 -22.09 -23.44 -7.71
CA LYS A 173 -23.07 -22.36 -7.70
C LYS A 173 -23.21 -21.77 -6.30
N ASN A 174 -23.75 -20.55 -6.22
CA ASN A 174 -23.93 -19.83 -4.95
C ASN A 174 -24.94 -20.49 -4.00
N ASP A 175 -25.83 -21.35 -4.51
CA ASP A 175 -26.86 -22.07 -3.77
C ASP A 175 -26.46 -23.51 -3.41
N ASP A 176 -25.28 -23.97 -3.84
CA ASP A 176 -24.78 -25.28 -3.46
C ASP A 176 -24.44 -25.27 -1.96
N ALA A 177 -25.01 -26.22 -1.21
CA ALA A 177 -24.56 -26.54 0.14
C ALA A 177 -23.16 -27.18 0.06
N LEU A 178 -22.14 -26.34 -0.16
CA LEU A 178 -20.77 -26.76 -0.43
C LEU A 178 -20.13 -27.31 0.85
N ASP A 179 -19.92 -28.61 0.89
CA ASP A 179 -19.00 -29.24 1.84
C ASP A 179 -17.57 -28.76 1.52
N THR A 180 -17.11 -27.78 2.31
CA THR A 180 -15.83 -27.09 2.09
C THR A 180 -14.65 -28.04 2.19
N GLU A 181 -14.72 -29.06 3.05
CA GLU A 181 -13.62 -30.00 3.23
C GLU A 181 -13.48 -30.94 2.02
N LYS A 182 -14.59 -31.47 1.53
CA LYS A 182 -14.59 -32.27 0.28
C LYS A 182 -14.17 -31.44 -0.92
N PHE A 183 -14.61 -30.19 -1.01
CA PHE A 183 -14.20 -29.27 -2.08
C PHE A 183 -12.69 -29.03 -2.07
N LEU A 184 -12.12 -28.67 -0.91
CA LEU A 184 -10.68 -28.45 -0.78
C LEU A 184 -9.87 -29.72 -1.06
N LYS A 185 -10.35 -30.90 -0.65
CA LYS A 185 -9.75 -32.19 -0.99
C LYS A 185 -9.70 -32.41 -2.51
N ARG A 186 -10.79 -32.09 -3.22
CA ARG A 186 -10.86 -32.16 -4.69
C ARG A 186 -9.88 -31.18 -5.35
N VAL A 187 -9.84 -29.93 -4.90
CA VAL A 187 -8.90 -28.91 -5.41
C VAL A 187 -7.44 -29.34 -5.23
N ARG A 188 -7.11 -29.91 -4.06
CA ARG A 188 -5.76 -30.44 -3.80
C ARG A 188 -5.46 -31.65 -4.68
N ALA A 189 -6.42 -32.55 -4.87
CA ALA A 189 -6.28 -33.73 -5.71
C ALA A 189 -6.03 -33.33 -7.18
N ASP A 190 -6.70 -32.30 -7.70
CA ASP A 190 -6.47 -31.80 -9.05
C ASP A 190 -5.06 -31.21 -9.20
N GLY A 191 -4.58 -30.44 -8.22
CA GLY A 191 -3.19 -29.96 -8.20
C GLY A 191 -2.17 -31.11 -8.16
N TYR A 192 -2.44 -32.12 -7.34
CA TYR A 192 -1.61 -33.34 -7.26
C TYR A 192 -1.62 -34.13 -8.58
N LEU A 193 -2.80 -34.35 -9.17
CA LEU A 193 -2.98 -35.06 -10.43
C LEU A 193 -2.31 -34.32 -11.58
N ALA A 194 -2.46 -32.99 -11.65
CA ALA A 194 -1.77 -32.16 -12.63
C ALA A 194 -0.25 -32.30 -12.51
N GLY A 195 0.28 -32.30 -11.28
CA GLY A 195 1.70 -32.57 -11.02
C GLY A 195 2.15 -33.95 -11.50
N LYS A 196 1.33 -34.99 -11.31
CA LYS A 196 1.62 -36.35 -11.78
C LYS A 196 1.55 -36.47 -13.30
N ILE A 197 0.55 -35.85 -13.95
CA ILE A 197 0.43 -35.83 -15.42
C ILE A 197 1.68 -35.21 -16.04
N ARG A 198 2.20 -34.10 -15.48
CA ARG A 198 3.43 -33.45 -15.97
C ARG A 198 4.67 -34.34 -15.94
N GLN A 199 4.69 -35.34 -15.06
CA GLN A 199 5.80 -36.29 -14.96
C GLN A 199 5.74 -37.40 -16.02
N THR A 200 4.59 -37.61 -16.65
CA THR A 200 4.39 -38.69 -17.62
C THR A 200 5.23 -38.49 -18.89
N LYS A 201 5.61 -39.60 -19.52
CA LYS A 201 6.34 -39.56 -20.80
C LYS A 201 5.52 -38.92 -21.91
N ILE A 202 4.20 -39.16 -21.93
CA ILE A 202 3.27 -38.60 -22.93
C ILE A 202 3.26 -37.08 -22.81
N TYR A 203 3.05 -36.55 -21.60
CA TYR A 203 3.06 -35.10 -21.37
C TYR A 203 4.37 -34.47 -21.83
N LYS A 204 5.52 -35.02 -21.40
CA LYS A 204 6.84 -34.49 -21.78
C LYS A 204 7.06 -34.47 -23.29
N LYS A 205 6.60 -35.49 -24.01
CA LYS A 205 6.70 -35.55 -25.48
C LYS A 205 5.84 -34.49 -26.15
N VAL A 206 4.58 -34.36 -25.75
CA VAL A 206 3.66 -33.34 -26.31
C VAL A 206 4.16 -31.93 -26.01
N TRP A 207 4.68 -31.69 -24.80
CA TRP A 207 5.13 -30.36 -24.39
C TRP A 207 6.44 -29.91 -25.05
N ALA A 208 7.24 -30.85 -25.56
CA ALA A 208 8.47 -30.58 -26.32
C ALA A 208 8.21 -30.21 -27.79
N MET A 209 6.98 -30.38 -28.29
CA MET A 209 6.63 -30.00 -29.66
C MET A 209 6.55 -28.48 -29.82
N ASP A 210 6.79 -27.99 -31.02
CA ASP A 210 6.62 -26.58 -31.35
C ASP A 210 5.16 -26.28 -31.71
N LEU A 211 4.34 -26.19 -30.66
CA LEU A 211 2.90 -25.94 -30.71
C LEU A 211 2.53 -24.95 -29.61
N ASN A 212 1.43 -24.22 -29.79
CA ASN A 212 0.96 -23.32 -28.76
C ASN A 212 0.35 -24.10 -27.57
N PRO A 213 0.20 -23.50 -26.37
CA PRO A 213 -0.28 -24.21 -25.19
C PRO A 213 -1.67 -24.84 -25.33
N LYS A 214 -2.55 -24.23 -26.14
CA LYS A 214 -3.90 -24.74 -26.38
C LYS A 214 -3.84 -26.00 -27.25
N GLU A 215 -3.10 -25.95 -28.36
CA GLU A 215 -2.86 -27.09 -29.26
C GLU A 215 -2.18 -28.25 -28.53
N LYS A 216 -1.18 -27.95 -27.68
CA LYS A 216 -0.54 -28.98 -26.83
C LYS A 216 -1.53 -29.66 -25.91
N THR A 217 -2.47 -28.91 -25.35
CA THR A 217 -3.49 -29.46 -24.45
C THR A 217 -4.47 -30.34 -25.22
N GLU A 218 -4.97 -29.86 -26.36
CA GLU A 218 -5.86 -30.64 -27.24
C GLU A 218 -5.18 -31.92 -27.74
N LEU A 219 -3.92 -31.83 -28.18
CA LEU A 219 -3.12 -32.98 -28.63
C LEU A 219 -2.90 -33.98 -27.50
N LEU A 220 -2.65 -33.52 -26.27
CA LEU A 220 -2.51 -34.41 -25.12
C LEU A 220 -3.79 -35.23 -24.89
N PHE A 221 -4.95 -34.59 -24.94
CA PHE A 221 -6.24 -35.29 -24.82
C PHE A 221 -6.48 -36.26 -25.97
N GLU A 222 -6.19 -35.86 -27.20
CA GLU A 222 -6.39 -36.71 -28.36
C GLU A 222 -5.47 -37.94 -28.34
N VAL A 223 -4.19 -37.77 -27.98
CA VAL A 223 -3.26 -38.89 -27.80
C VAL A 223 -3.77 -39.86 -26.74
N LEU A 224 -4.29 -39.37 -25.61
CA LEU A 224 -4.87 -40.23 -24.58
C LEU A 224 -6.10 -41.00 -25.09
N ASN A 225 -6.97 -40.36 -25.87
CA ASN A 225 -8.13 -41.01 -26.49
C ASN A 225 -7.72 -42.07 -27.50
N GLN A 226 -6.78 -41.77 -28.39
CA GLN A 226 -6.29 -42.71 -29.41
C GLN A 226 -5.59 -43.92 -28.78
N LEU A 227 -4.87 -43.73 -27.68
CA LEU A 227 -4.29 -44.85 -26.93
C LEU A 227 -5.35 -45.86 -26.46
N ALA A 228 -6.53 -45.37 -26.05
CA ALA A 228 -7.66 -46.22 -25.68
C ALA A 228 -8.33 -46.95 -26.86
N LEU A 229 -7.95 -46.61 -28.09
CA LEU A 229 -8.41 -47.28 -29.32
C LEU A 229 -7.32 -48.16 -29.94
N TYR A 230 -6.07 -48.02 -29.51
CA TYR A 230 -4.94 -48.76 -30.05
C TYR A 230 -4.98 -50.23 -29.59
N GLY A 231 -4.90 -51.16 -30.55
CA GLY A 231 -4.90 -52.61 -30.34
C GLY A 231 -4.22 -53.33 -31.50
N ASN A 232 -3.80 -54.59 -31.30
CA ASN A 232 -3.30 -55.41 -32.41
C ASN A 232 -4.45 -55.77 -33.35
N GLN A 233 -4.20 -55.75 -34.66
CA GLN A 233 -5.18 -56.22 -35.65
C GLN A 233 -5.49 -57.70 -35.39
N GLY A 234 -6.71 -58.00 -34.93
CA GLY A 234 -7.19 -59.36 -34.67
C GLY A 234 -7.37 -59.73 -33.19
N GLU A 235 -6.98 -58.88 -32.24
CA GLU A 235 -7.23 -59.10 -30.80
C GLU A 235 -8.45 -58.30 -30.32
N THR A 236 -9.27 -58.92 -29.46
CA THR A 236 -10.43 -58.28 -28.82
C THR A 236 -10.05 -57.37 -27.65
N VAL A 237 -8.83 -57.49 -27.13
CA VAL A 237 -8.33 -56.74 -25.96
C VAL A 237 -7.46 -55.57 -26.43
N LYS A 238 -7.70 -54.38 -25.89
CA LYS A 238 -6.98 -53.16 -26.29
C LYS A 238 -5.69 -53.01 -25.48
N PHE A 239 -4.70 -52.29 -26.01
CA PHE A 239 -3.43 -52.05 -25.31
C PHE A 239 -3.62 -51.35 -23.95
N VAL A 240 -4.64 -50.51 -23.83
CA VAL A 240 -4.96 -49.85 -22.55
C VAL A 240 -5.40 -50.85 -21.48
N ASP A 241 -6.16 -51.88 -21.84
CA ASP A 241 -6.60 -52.91 -20.88
C ASP A 241 -5.40 -53.67 -20.31
N PHE A 242 -4.48 -54.09 -21.19
CA PHE A 242 -3.22 -54.71 -20.78
C PHE A 242 -2.35 -53.77 -19.92
N ALA A 243 -2.23 -52.49 -20.32
CA ALA A 243 -1.45 -51.51 -19.57
C ALA A 243 -2.04 -51.25 -18.17
N ILE A 244 -3.36 -51.25 -18.03
CA ILE A 244 -4.06 -51.14 -16.75
C ILE A 244 -3.72 -52.35 -15.87
N GLU A 245 -3.84 -53.58 -16.38
CA GLU A 245 -3.57 -54.80 -15.62
C GLU A 245 -2.12 -54.87 -15.10
N VAL A 246 -1.15 -54.55 -15.97
CA VAL A 246 0.27 -54.48 -15.58
C VAL A 246 0.50 -53.40 -14.53
N ALA A 247 -0.14 -52.24 -14.66
CA ALA A 247 0.00 -51.15 -13.69
C ALA A 247 -0.63 -51.49 -12.34
N GLN A 248 -1.80 -52.12 -12.32
CA GLN A 248 -2.46 -52.59 -11.09
C GLN A 248 -1.58 -53.60 -10.35
N THR A 249 -0.99 -54.55 -11.07
CA THR A 249 -0.09 -55.54 -10.49
C THR A 249 1.15 -54.89 -9.86
N LYS A 250 1.77 -53.92 -10.55
CA LYS A 250 2.91 -53.17 -10.00
C LYS A 250 2.56 -52.33 -8.78
N LEU A 251 1.37 -51.74 -8.77
CA LEU A 251 0.91 -50.94 -7.64
C LEU A 251 0.65 -51.81 -6.41
N LYS A 252 0.00 -52.96 -6.58
CA LYS A 252 -0.24 -53.93 -5.49
C LYS A 252 1.08 -54.40 -4.85
N GLN A 253 2.04 -54.84 -5.65
CA GLN A 253 3.37 -55.26 -5.18
C GLN A 253 4.09 -54.17 -4.38
N LYS A 254 3.89 -52.89 -4.75
CA LYS A 254 4.53 -51.77 -4.07
C LYS A 254 3.90 -51.47 -2.71
N THR A 255 2.59 -51.67 -2.56
CA THR A 255 1.90 -51.57 -1.27
C THR A 255 2.30 -52.72 -0.33
N ASP A 256 2.44 -53.93 -0.85
CA ASP A 256 2.80 -55.11 -0.05
C ASP A 256 4.25 -55.01 0.47
N SER A 257 5.18 -54.48 -0.34
CA SER A 257 6.58 -54.24 0.05
C SER A 257 6.82 -53.15 1.10
N VAL A 258 5.78 -52.38 1.47
CA VAL A 258 5.84 -51.30 2.47
C VAL A 258 5.15 -51.74 3.78
N ALA A 259 4.46 -52.88 3.77
CA ALA A 259 3.78 -53.46 4.93
C ALA A 259 4.60 -54.56 5.63
N GLU A 260 5.73 -54.98 5.05
CA GLU A 260 6.82 -55.76 5.69
C GLU A 260 7.90 -54.84 6.27
#